data_AF-A0A6N9P5C1-F1
#
_entry.id   AF-A0A6N9P5C1-F1
#
_cell.length_a   1.000
_cell.length_b   1.000
_cell.length_c   1.000
_cell.angle_alpha   90.00
_cell.angle_beta   90.00
_cell.angle_gamma   90.00
#
_symmetry.space_group_name_H-M   'P 1'
#
loop_
_entity.id
_entity.type
_entity.pdbx_description
1 polymer ?
#
loop_
_entity_poly.entity_id
_entity_poly.type
_entity_poly.pdbx_seq_one_letter_code
_entity_poly.pdbx_strand_id
1 'polypeptide(L)'
;MAKKSEQSLMQKLHEMLPTQTKVYFIVWKYAPALLPKKVDTFEELTAEYKGFTKGMDEAQCERWLAEESVQAAVKYLLKRMHAQKLVELYEIYFDKAKEDVQAFQAFSKFSEKFFEDDGEDELRAVLKEVRLDDAE
;
A
#
# COMPACT_ATOMS: atom_id res chain seq x y z
N MET A 1 20.30 14.11 -20.03
CA MET A 1 18.92 14.18 -19.51
C MET A 1 18.96 13.64 -18.09
N ALA A 2 18.70 14.46 -17.07
CA ALA A 2 18.71 13.98 -15.69
C ALA A 2 17.49 13.06 -15.46
N LYS A 3 17.71 11.80 -15.05
CA LYS A 3 16.65 10.95 -14.51
C LYS A 3 16.01 11.74 -13.36
N LYS A 4 14.75 12.16 -13.52
CA LYS A 4 13.95 12.70 -12.40
C LYS A 4 13.91 11.58 -11.36
N SER A 5 14.64 11.72 -10.26
CA SER A 5 14.55 10.77 -9.15
C SER A 5 13.09 10.73 -8.71
N GLU A 6 12.50 9.55 -8.63
CA GLU A 6 11.15 9.40 -8.10
C GLU A 6 11.11 10.03 -6.71
N GLN A 7 10.17 10.97 -6.51
CA GLN A 7 10.00 11.61 -5.22
C GLN A 7 9.60 10.55 -4.19
N SER A 8 10.23 10.57 -3.01
CA SER A 8 9.90 9.58 -1.99
C SER A 8 8.45 9.76 -1.51
N LEU A 9 7.81 8.66 -1.12
CA LEU A 9 6.45 8.67 -0.56
C LEU A 9 6.30 9.71 0.57
N MET A 10 7.27 9.74 1.49
CA MET A 10 7.30 10.70 2.60
C MET A 10 7.43 12.15 2.13
N GLN A 11 8.31 12.43 1.15
CA GLN A 11 8.42 13.76 0.56
C GLN A 11 7.08 14.20 -0.04
N LYS A 12 6.37 13.31 -0.74
CA LYS A 12 5.10 13.65 -1.34
C LYS A 12 4.02 13.94 -0.30
N LEU A 13 3.95 13.14 0.77
CA LEU A 13 3.01 13.38 1.86
C LEU A 13 3.27 14.73 2.56
N HIS A 14 4.53 15.12 2.74
CA HIS A 14 4.90 16.42 3.27
C HIS A 14 4.52 17.60 2.37
N GLU A 15 4.43 17.41 1.05
CA GLU A 15 3.87 18.43 0.16
C GLU A 15 2.34 18.51 0.22
N MET A 16 1.68 17.36 0.41
CA MET A 16 0.21 17.28 0.42
C MET A 16 -0.40 17.85 1.71
N LEU A 17 0.34 17.79 2.82
CA LEU A 17 -0.15 18.18 4.13
C LEU A 17 0.59 19.39 4.70
N PRO A 18 -0.13 20.36 5.29
CA PRO A 18 0.47 21.59 5.76
C PRO A 18 1.37 21.41 7.00
N THR A 19 1.19 20.32 7.76
CA THR A 19 1.95 20.06 8.99
C THR A 19 2.56 18.67 8.98
N GLN A 20 3.81 18.58 9.45
CA GLN A 20 4.51 17.31 9.60
C GLN A 20 3.80 16.37 10.59
N THR A 21 3.16 16.94 11.61
CA THR A 21 2.36 16.21 12.61
C THR A 21 1.28 15.35 11.96
N LYS A 22 0.54 15.90 10.98
CA LYS A 22 -0.49 15.16 10.25
C LYS A 22 0.11 14.04 9.40
N VAL A 23 1.27 14.27 8.77
CA VAL A 23 2.00 13.25 8.01
C VAL A 23 2.38 12.07 8.91
N TYR A 24 3.05 12.33 10.04
CA TYR A 24 3.44 11.26 10.96
C TYR A 24 2.24 10.51 11.53
N PHE A 25 1.15 11.21 11.84
CA PHE A 25 -0.08 10.59 12.32
C PHE A 25 -0.70 9.63 11.30
N ILE A 26 -0.86 10.04 10.03
CA ILE A 26 -1.44 9.14 9.01
C ILE A 26 -0.50 7.98 8.65
N VAL A 27 0.81 8.20 8.66
CA VAL A 27 1.79 7.15 8.38
C VAL A 27 1.77 6.14 9.51
N TRP A 28 1.78 6.58 10.76
CA TRP A 28 1.64 5.70 11.93
C TRP A 28 0.36 4.87 11.88
N LYS A 29 -0.79 5.50 11.59
CA LYS A 29 -2.09 4.83 11.63
C LYS A 29 -2.31 3.82 10.50
N TYR A 30 -1.83 4.11 9.29
CA TYR A 30 -2.13 3.29 8.10
C TYR A 30 -0.93 2.50 7.54
N ALA A 31 0.29 2.92 7.87
CA ALA A 31 1.52 2.39 7.29
C ALA A 31 2.71 2.44 8.28
N PRO A 32 2.57 1.95 9.53
CA PRO A 32 3.59 2.16 10.57
C PRO A 32 4.96 1.59 10.20
N ALA A 33 5.02 0.57 9.34
CA ALA A 33 6.27 0.01 8.83
C ALA A 33 7.12 1.00 8.01
N LEU A 34 6.55 2.12 7.54
CA LEU A 34 7.28 3.18 6.84
C LEU A 34 7.99 4.15 7.81
N LEU A 35 7.68 4.07 9.10
CA LEU A 35 8.36 4.87 10.10
C LEU A 35 9.76 4.29 10.36
N PRO A 36 10.81 5.14 10.45
CA PRO A 36 12.18 4.67 10.73
C PRO A 36 12.31 3.89 12.04
N LYS A 37 11.45 4.21 13.02
CA LYS A 37 11.35 3.49 14.28
C LYS A 37 9.95 2.94 14.45
N LYS A 38 9.88 1.71 14.94
CA LYS A 38 8.62 1.09 15.37
C LYS A 38 8.04 1.89 16.53
N VAL A 39 6.77 2.24 16.38
CA VAL A 39 5.98 3.00 17.34
C VAL A 39 4.61 2.34 17.39
N ASP A 40 4.26 1.78 18.53
CA ASP A 40 3.05 0.99 18.71
C ASP A 40 1.94 1.82 19.38
N THR A 41 2.28 2.87 20.13
CA THR A 41 1.32 3.74 20.84
C THR A 41 1.37 5.18 20.36
N PHE A 42 0.28 5.92 20.58
CA PHE A 42 0.24 7.35 20.27
C PHE A 42 1.21 8.14 21.17
N GLU A 43 1.38 7.75 22.43
CA GLU A 43 2.37 8.36 23.32
C GLU A 43 3.79 8.23 22.76
N GLU A 44 4.17 7.04 22.29
CA GLU A 44 5.46 6.82 21.64
C GLU A 44 5.62 7.67 20.37
N LEU A 45 4.54 7.82 19.59
CA LEU A 45 4.55 8.66 18.39
C LEU A 45 4.87 10.12 18.72
N THR A 46 4.17 10.67 19.71
CA THR A 46 4.34 12.07 20.13
C THR A 46 5.70 12.33 20.77
N ALA A 47 6.28 11.31 21.41
CA ALA A 47 7.60 11.40 22.02
C ALA A 47 8.74 11.31 20.99
N GLU A 48 8.58 10.50 19.94
CA GLU A 48 9.60 10.24 18.95
C GLU A 48 9.63 11.29 17.82
N TYR A 49 8.47 11.72 17.34
CA TYR A 49 8.36 12.57 16.15
C TYR A 49 8.04 14.03 16.49
N LYS A 50 8.67 14.95 15.76
CA LYS A 50 8.51 16.40 15.99
C LYS A 50 7.15 16.91 15.50
N GLY A 51 6.66 17.97 16.15
CA GLY A 51 5.45 18.70 15.75
C GLY A 51 4.21 18.36 16.56
N PHE A 52 4.26 17.32 17.39
CA PHE A 52 3.24 17.08 18.41
C PHE A 52 3.49 18.02 19.61
N THR A 53 2.45 18.70 20.08
CA THR A 53 2.52 19.57 21.26
C THR A 53 2.10 18.82 22.51
N LYS A 54 2.61 19.26 23.67
CA LYS A 54 2.29 18.64 24.96
C LYS A 54 0.79 18.73 25.22
N GLY A 55 0.16 17.59 25.49
CA GLY A 55 -1.28 17.50 25.76
C GLY A 55 -2.15 17.30 24.51
N MET A 56 -1.55 17.06 23.33
CA MET A 56 -2.32 16.53 22.20
C MET A 56 -2.89 15.16 22.54
N ASP A 57 -4.13 14.96 22.15
CA ASP A 57 -4.88 13.74 22.36
C ASP A 57 -5.11 13.02 21.01
N GLU A 58 -5.14 11.68 21.03
CA GLU A 58 -5.31 10.88 19.82
C GLU A 58 -6.68 11.17 19.19
N ALA A 59 -7.75 11.25 19.99
CA ALA A 59 -9.09 11.50 19.47
C ALA A 59 -9.23 12.90 18.86
N GLN A 60 -8.40 13.87 19.25
CA GLN A 60 -8.28 15.15 18.55
C GLN A 60 -7.59 14.99 17.20
N CYS A 61 -6.51 14.20 17.12
CA CYS A 61 -5.80 13.92 15.87
C CYS A 61 -6.67 13.13 14.87
N GLU A 62 -7.54 12.23 15.36
CA GLU A 62 -8.48 11.50 14.52
C GLU A 62 -9.43 12.43 13.74
N ARG A 63 -9.77 13.61 14.29
CA ARG A 63 -10.63 14.58 13.61
C ARG A 63 -10.01 15.09 12.31
N TRP A 64 -8.67 15.09 12.20
CA TRP A 64 -8.00 15.46 10.96
C TRP A 64 -8.35 14.54 9.80
N LEU A 65 -8.74 13.29 10.06
CA LEU A 65 -9.12 12.32 9.02
C LEU A 65 -10.40 12.73 8.26
N ALA A 66 -11.17 13.67 8.80
CA ALA A 66 -12.31 14.26 8.12
C ALA A 66 -11.91 15.40 7.16
N GLU A 67 -10.68 15.92 7.24
CA GLU A 67 -10.20 16.98 6.37
C GLU A 67 -9.89 16.47 4.96
N GLU A 68 -10.30 17.21 3.93
CA GLU A 68 -10.14 16.80 2.53
C GLU A 68 -8.68 16.55 2.14
N SER A 69 -7.76 17.44 2.57
CA SER A 69 -6.32 17.27 2.29
C SER A 69 -5.74 16.00 2.93
N VAL A 70 -6.20 15.66 4.14
CA VAL A 70 -5.80 14.44 4.86
C VAL A 70 -6.36 13.21 4.18
N GLN A 71 -7.63 13.23 3.76
CA GLN A 71 -8.24 12.13 3.00
C GLN A 71 -7.50 11.88 1.68
N ALA A 72 -7.13 12.95 0.96
CA ALA A 72 -6.35 12.84 -0.26
C ALA A 72 -4.97 12.20 0.00
N ALA A 73 -4.28 12.62 1.07
CA ALA A 73 -2.99 12.06 1.47
C ALA A 73 -3.09 10.59 1.89
N VAL A 74 -4.11 10.22 2.68
CA VAL A 74 -4.39 8.82 3.06
C VAL A 74 -4.67 7.98 1.82
N LYS A 75 -5.48 8.45 0.87
CA LYS A 75 -5.75 7.74 -0.37
C LYS A 75 -4.47 7.52 -1.20
N TYR A 76 -3.61 8.53 -1.29
CA TYR A 76 -2.33 8.42 -1.97
C TYR A 76 -1.42 7.38 -1.30
N LEU A 77 -1.30 7.43 0.04
CA LEU A 77 -0.54 6.47 0.83
C LEU A 77 -1.05 5.04 0.60
N LEU A 78 -2.36 4.82 0.76
CA LEU A 78 -2.97 3.51 0.58
C LEU A 78 -2.81 2.99 -0.86
N LYS A 79 -2.89 3.86 -1.87
CA LYS A 79 -2.65 3.47 -3.27
C LYS A 79 -1.21 2.98 -3.48
N ARG A 80 -0.23 3.64 -2.87
CA ARG A 80 1.18 3.22 -2.97
C ARG A 80 1.44 1.90 -2.24
N MET A 81 0.78 1.68 -1.09
CA MET A 81 0.83 0.41 -0.38
C MET A 81 0.03 -0.70 -1.07
N HIS A 82 -0.93 -0.35 -1.92
CA HIS A 82 -1.80 -1.31 -2.59
C HIS A 82 -0.99 -2.31 -3.43
N ALA A 83 0.01 -1.83 -4.16
CA ALA A 83 0.90 -2.68 -4.95
C ALA A 83 1.58 -3.75 -4.08
N GLN A 84 2.11 -3.37 -2.91
CA GLN A 84 2.72 -4.31 -1.97
C GLN A 84 1.70 -5.36 -1.46
N LYS A 85 0.46 -4.94 -1.16
CA LYS A 85 -0.60 -5.86 -0.73
C LYS A 85 -1.03 -6.81 -1.86
N LEU A 86 -1.03 -6.36 -3.10
CA LEU A 86 -1.33 -7.21 -4.25
C LEU A 86 -0.24 -8.27 -4.46
N VAL A 87 1.03 -7.94 -4.24
CA VAL A 87 2.13 -8.92 -4.23
C VAL A 87 1.92 -9.98 -3.14
N GLU A 88 1.58 -9.55 -1.91
CA GLU A 88 1.29 -10.48 -0.81
C GLU A 88 0.10 -11.40 -1.14
N LEU A 89 -0.97 -10.85 -1.73
CA LEU A 89 -2.12 -11.66 -2.18
C LEU A 89 -1.75 -12.62 -3.32
N TYR A 90 -0.87 -12.20 -4.24
CA TYR A 90 -0.36 -13.07 -5.30
C TYR A 90 0.31 -14.32 -4.71
N GLU A 91 1.21 -14.14 -3.74
CA GLU A 91 1.91 -15.23 -3.07
C GLU A 91 0.93 -16.18 -2.33
N ILE A 92 -0.03 -15.63 -1.61
CA ILE A 92 -1.05 -16.41 -0.88
C ILE A 92 -1.90 -17.23 -1.85
N TYR A 93 -2.36 -16.65 -2.96
CA TYR A 93 -3.19 -17.36 -3.93
C TYR A 93 -2.38 -18.38 -4.72
N PHE A 94 -1.12 -18.08 -5.06
CA PHE A 94 -0.23 -19.04 -5.68
C PHE A 94 -0.05 -20.29 -4.81
N ASP A 95 0.17 -20.12 -3.50
CA ASP A 95 0.36 -21.24 -2.59
C ASP A 95 -0.91 -22.11 -2.49
N LYS A 96 -2.08 -21.49 -2.33
CA LYS A 96 -3.37 -22.20 -2.30
C LYS A 96 -3.69 -22.92 -3.62
N ALA A 97 -3.33 -22.31 -4.75
CA ALA A 97 -3.56 -22.87 -6.07
C ALA A 97 -2.84 -24.20 -6.32
N LYS A 98 -1.80 -24.53 -5.54
CA LYS A 98 -1.08 -25.82 -5.64
C LYS A 98 -1.95 -27.01 -5.24
N GLU A 99 -2.96 -26.79 -4.38
CA GLU A 99 -3.75 -27.86 -3.77
C GLU A 99 -5.25 -27.77 -4.11
N ASP A 100 -5.74 -26.60 -4.53
CA ASP A 100 -7.16 -26.35 -4.79
C ASP A 100 -7.38 -25.77 -6.20
N VAL A 101 -8.13 -26.51 -7.03
CA VAL A 101 -8.47 -26.13 -8.41
C VAL A 101 -9.30 -24.84 -8.47
N GLN A 102 -10.18 -24.58 -7.49
CA GLN A 102 -10.91 -23.31 -7.40
C GLN A 102 -9.99 -22.15 -7.05
N ALA A 103 -9.02 -22.38 -6.16
CA ALA A 103 -7.98 -21.40 -5.86
C ALA A 103 -7.07 -21.14 -7.08
N PHE A 104 -6.77 -22.16 -7.89
CA PHE A 104 -6.04 -22.02 -9.15
C PHE A 104 -6.77 -21.14 -10.17
N GLN A 105 -8.08 -21.33 -10.33
CA GLN A 105 -8.88 -20.46 -11.21
C GLN A 105 -8.90 -19.01 -10.71
N ALA A 106 -9.05 -18.82 -9.39
CA ALA A 106 -9.01 -17.49 -8.78
C ALA A 106 -7.64 -16.81 -8.94
N PHE A 107 -6.56 -17.55 -8.71
CA PHE A 107 -5.19 -17.11 -8.92
C PHE A 107 -4.94 -16.73 -10.37
N SER A 108 -5.34 -17.56 -11.34
CA SER A 108 -5.14 -17.30 -12.77
C SER A 108 -5.82 -15.98 -13.20
N LYS A 109 -7.07 -15.77 -12.78
CA LYS A 109 -7.82 -14.53 -13.08
C LYS A 109 -7.24 -13.30 -12.37
N PHE A 110 -6.75 -13.47 -11.14
CA PHE A 110 -6.06 -12.39 -10.42
C PHE A 110 -4.74 -12.04 -11.11
N SER A 111 -3.93 -13.04 -11.45
CA SER A 111 -2.64 -12.91 -12.13
C SER A 111 -2.80 -12.20 -13.47
N GLU A 112 -3.76 -12.63 -14.31
CA GLU A 112 -4.08 -11.94 -15.56
C GLU A 112 -4.23 -10.44 -15.33
N LYS A 113 -5.12 -10.03 -14.41
CA LYS A 113 -5.39 -8.62 -14.06
C LYS A 113 -4.20 -7.89 -13.45
N PHE A 114 -3.46 -8.56 -12.58
CA PHE A 114 -2.33 -7.98 -11.86
C PHE A 114 -1.22 -7.53 -12.83
N PHE A 115 -0.98 -8.30 -13.89
CA PHE A 115 0.02 -7.98 -14.91
C PHE A 115 -0.54 -7.18 -16.10
N GLU A 116 -1.86 -6.98 -16.24
CA GLU A 116 -2.39 -6.11 -17.31
C GLU A 116 -1.98 -4.64 -17.16
N ASP A 117 -1.86 -4.16 -15.92
CA ASP A 117 -1.54 -2.76 -15.63
C ASP A 117 -0.05 -2.42 -15.88
N ASP A 118 0.85 -3.42 -15.90
CA ASP A 118 2.30 -3.26 -16.10
C ASP A 118 2.77 -3.56 -17.54
N GLY A 119 1.88 -3.99 -18.44
CA GLY A 119 2.23 -4.25 -19.84
C GLY A 119 3.18 -5.44 -20.06
N GLU A 120 3.39 -6.30 -19.06
CA GLU A 120 4.19 -7.53 -19.19
C GLU A 120 3.38 -8.62 -19.90
N ASP A 121 3.55 -8.70 -21.23
CA ASP A 121 2.92 -9.68 -22.11
C ASP A 121 3.42 -11.13 -21.90
N GLU A 122 4.56 -11.34 -21.24
CA GLU A 122 5.18 -12.66 -21.11
C GLU A 122 4.40 -13.60 -20.19
N LEU A 123 3.87 -13.10 -19.06
CA LEU A 123 3.08 -13.92 -18.13
C LEU A 123 1.72 -14.31 -18.71
N ARG A 124 1.14 -13.43 -19.55
CA ARG A 124 -0.08 -13.72 -20.33
C ARG A 124 0.15 -14.84 -21.35
N ALA A 125 1.35 -14.97 -21.92
CA ALA A 125 1.67 -16.03 -22.87
C ALA A 125 1.68 -17.40 -22.19
N VAL A 126 2.35 -17.52 -21.03
CA VAL A 126 2.40 -18.76 -20.25
C VAL A 126 1.02 -19.19 -19.76
N LEU A 127 0.20 -18.25 -19.25
CA LEU A 127 -1.18 -18.54 -18.80
C LEU A 127 -2.11 -18.99 -19.94
N LYS A 128 -1.90 -18.47 -21.17
CA LYS A 128 -2.66 -18.89 -22.35
C LYS A 128 -2.24 -20.27 -22.84
N GLU A 129 -0.96 -20.61 -22.77
CA GLU A 129 -0.47 -21.96 -23.13
C GLU A 129 -0.92 -23.03 -22.12
N VAL A 130 -1.17 -22.66 -20.87
CA VAL A 130 -1.73 -23.57 -19.84
C VAL A 130 -3.25 -23.71 -19.94
N ARG A 131 -3.94 -23.03 -20.88
CA ARG A 131 -5.34 -23.34 -21.19
C ARG A 131 -5.40 -24.70 -21.88
N LEU A 132 -5.51 -25.70 -21.02
CA LEU A 132 -5.85 -27.10 -21.21
C LEU A 132 -6.56 -27.36 -22.54
N ASP A 133 -5.85 -28.04 -23.44
CA ASP A 133 -6.41 -28.95 -24.44
C ASP A 133 -7.08 -30.17 -23.76
N ASP A 134 -7.87 -29.95 -22.69
CA ASP A 134 -8.69 -30.98 -22.06
C ASP A 134 -10.17 -30.65 -22.30
N ALA A 135 -10.58 -30.79 -23.55
CA ALA A 135 -11.97 -31.00 -23.95
C ALA A 135 -12.03 -31.73 -25.30
N GLU A 136 -11.63 -33.01 -25.30
CA GLU A 136 -12.21 -34.05 -26.17
C GLU A 136 -13.02 -35.03 -25.32
#